data_AF-A0A9P7K1Z4-F1
#
_entry.id   AF-A0A9P7K1Z4-F1
#
_cell.length_a   1.000
_cell.length_b   1.000
_cell.length_c   1.000
_cell.angle_alpha   90.00
_cell.angle_beta   90.00
_cell.angle_gamma   90.00
#
_symmetry.space_group_name_H-M   'P 1'
#
loop_
_entity.id
_entity.type
_entity.pdbx_description
1 polymer ?
#
loop_
_entity_poly.entity_id
_entity_poly.type
_entity_poly.pdbx_seq_one_letter_code
_entity_poly.pdbx_strand_id
1 'polypeptide(L)'
;MGMLRHELDPSHKKHDQNGPLFTIVREYFDGDEETVTRSKDKLHIDQGINLFETKILDHFHPYFAPLKSLVREWWKTLVHAYKFRGNEYYHIHDHIIRLLETAISRLEEDPTSWAQKEDTDREVERRATLRENTRQELHKLRTGSAPLVDTDTTSPASPLPSATLQNSPASSAAPDSPTRRPVKRRRKLA
;
A
#
# COMPACT_ATOMS: atom_id res chain seq x y z
N MET A 1 11.91 -8.00 13.95
CA MET A 1 13.01 -7.70 13.02
C MET A 1 12.40 -7.31 11.69
N GLY A 2 12.63 -6.08 11.22
CA GLY A 2 12.14 -5.64 9.91
C GLY A 2 12.86 -6.38 8.79
N MET A 3 12.12 -6.95 7.84
CA MET A 3 12.71 -7.49 6.62
C MET A 3 13.27 -6.31 5.81
N LEU A 4 14.56 -6.03 6.00
CA LEU A 4 15.33 -5.16 5.13
C LEU A 4 15.27 -5.74 3.72
N ARG A 5 14.74 -4.95 2.80
CA ARG A 5 14.79 -5.20 1.36
C ARG A 5 16.25 -5.33 0.94
N HIS A 6 16.67 -6.55 0.69
CA HIS A 6 18.05 -6.90 0.37
C HIS A 6 18.48 -6.26 -0.96
N GLU A 7 17.52 -5.96 -1.83
CA GLU A 7 17.70 -5.19 -3.06
C GLU A 7 18.10 -3.71 -2.85
N LEU A 8 17.98 -3.18 -1.63
CA LEU A 8 18.38 -1.82 -1.27
C LEU A 8 19.66 -1.78 -0.42
N ASP A 9 20.28 -2.93 -0.16
CA ASP A 9 21.53 -2.99 0.59
C ASP A 9 22.68 -2.46 -0.29
N PRO A 10 23.32 -1.32 0.07
CA PRO A 10 24.42 -0.75 -0.71
C PRO A 10 25.67 -1.65 -0.75
N SER A 11 25.75 -2.67 0.10
CA SER A 11 26.82 -3.67 0.10
C SER A 11 26.63 -4.78 -0.94
N HIS A 12 25.43 -4.92 -1.52
CA HIS A 12 25.15 -5.90 -2.57
C HIS A 12 25.62 -5.38 -3.93
N LYS A 13 26.88 -5.66 -4.26
CA LYS A 13 27.55 -5.29 -5.52
C LYS A 13 26.94 -6.00 -6.75
N LYS A 14 25.76 -5.56 -7.19
CA LYS A 14 25.30 -5.59 -8.60
C LYS A 14 25.35 -4.17 -9.16
N HIS A 15 26.49 -3.50 -8.97
CA HIS A 15 26.62 -2.05 -8.92
C HIS A 15 26.63 -1.32 -10.29
N ASP A 16 26.06 -1.90 -11.35
CA ASP A 16 26.03 -1.23 -12.66
C ASP A 16 24.63 -1.16 -13.29
N GLN A 17 23.82 -2.20 -13.14
CA GLN A 17 22.46 -2.20 -13.74
C GLN A 17 21.41 -1.45 -12.92
N ASN A 18 21.63 -1.28 -11.61
CA ASN A 18 20.66 -0.67 -10.70
C ASN A 18 20.91 0.82 -10.43
N GLY A 19 21.98 1.40 -10.98
CA GLY A 19 22.32 2.82 -10.78
C GLY A 19 21.18 3.80 -11.13
N PRO A 20 20.49 3.63 -12.27
CA PRO A 20 19.34 4.45 -12.62
C PRO A 20 18.18 4.33 -11.63
N LEU A 21 17.85 3.10 -11.21
CA LEU A 21 16.77 2.84 -10.26
C LEU A 21 17.09 3.45 -8.88
N PHE A 22 18.32 3.28 -8.40
CA PHE A 22 18.77 3.88 -7.14
C PHE A 22 18.68 5.41 -7.18
N THR A 23 19.06 6.00 -8.31
CA THR A 23 18.95 7.45 -8.52
C THR A 23 17.49 7.91 -8.44
N ILE A 24 16.57 7.20 -9.10
CA ILE A 24 15.13 7.52 -9.06
C ILE A 24 14.56 7.36 -7.66
N VAL A 25 14.89 6.27 -6.98
CA VAL A 25 14.44 6.03 -5.59
C VAL A 25 14.90 7.16 -4.68
N ARG A 26 16.18 7.53 -4.76
CA ARG A 26 16.72 8.65 -3.99
C ARG A 26 16.09 9.99 -4.38
N GLU A 27 15.88 10.27 -5.67
CA GLU A 27 15.37 11.57 -6.11
C GLU A 27 13.89 11.78 -5.76
N TYR A 28 13.07 10.74 -5.79
CA TYR A 28 11.61 10.87 -5.68
C TYR A 28 11.02 10.26 -4.41
N PHE A 29 11.74 9.43 -3.67
CA PHE A 29 11.20 8.67 -2.54
C PHE A 29 12.04 8.78 -1.26
N ASP A 30 13.35 8.51 -1.33
CA ASP A 30 14.21 8.27 -0.15
C ASP A 30 15.30 9.33 0.06
N GLY A 31 15.34 10.39 -0.75
CA GLY A 31 16.28 11.50 -0.60
C GLY A 31 15.93 12.42 0.57
N ASP A 32 16.79 13.41 0.81
CA ASP A 32 16.47 14.49 1.73
C ASP A 32 15.22 15.27 1.27
N GLU A 33 14.57 15.95 2.23
CA GLU A 33 13.31 16.66 1.99
C GLU A 33 13.40 17.67 0.84
N GLU A 34 14.52 18.39 0.74
CA GLU A 34 14.75 19.37 -0.32
C GLU A 34 14.82 18.69 -1.70
N THR A 35 15.59 17.61 -1.80
CA THR A 35 15.75 16.83 -3.02
C THR A 35 14.42 16.23 -3.49
N VAL A 36 13.67 15.62 -2.57
CA VAL A 36 12.39 14.98 -2.89
C VAL A 36 11.35 16.03 -3.28
N THR A 37 11.26 17.14 -2.55
CA THR A 37 10.30 18.22 -2.83
C THR A 37 10.58 18.83 -4.21
N ARG A 38 11.84 19.23 -4.46
CA ARG A 38 12.25 19.81 -5.74
C ARG A 38 11.99 18.87 -6.92
N SER A 39 12.21 17.58 -6.75
CA SER A 39 12.00 16.59 -7.82
C SER A 39 10.52 16.34 -8.06
N LYS A 40 9.69 16.26 -7.01
CA LYS A 40 8.23 16.11 -7.13
C LYS A 40 7.55 17.35 -7.71
N ASP A 41 8.02 18.55 -7.36
CA ASP A 41 7.50 19.80 -7.93
C ASP A 41 7.64 19.83 -9.46
N LYS A 42 8.78 19.36 -9.97
CA LYS A 42 8.99 19.21 -11.42
C LYS A 42 8.01 18.24 -12.08
N LEU A 43 7.54 17.22 -11.37
CA LEU A 43 6.52 16.29 -11.87
C LEU A 43 5.11 16.91 -11.89
N HIS A 44 4.83 17.91 -11.07
CA HIS A 44 3.49 18.51 -10.97
C HIS A 44 3.22 19.65 -11.98
N ILE A 45 4.27 20.26 -12.56
CA ILE A 45 4.16 21.33 -13.57
C ILE A 45 3.67 20.75 -14.92
N ASP A 46 3.10 21.56 -15.82
CA ASP A 46 2.40 21.12 -17.04
C ASP A 46 3.20 20.22 -18.03
N GLN A 47 4.53 20.12 -17.90
CA GLN A 47 5.37 19.15 -18.64
C GLN A 47 5.62 17.83 -17.89
N GLY A 48 5.08 17.70 -16.68
CA GLY A 48 5.38 16.66 -15.71
C GLY A 48 4.89 15.27 -16.11
N ILE A 49 3.94 15.15 -17.04
CA ILE A 49 3.53 13.83 -17.55
C ILE A 49 4.65 13.15 -18.33
N ASN A 50 5.38 13.87 -19.20
CA ASN A 50 6.50 13.29 -19.95
C ASN A 50 7.65 12.90 -19.03
N LEU A 51 7.89 13.71 -17.99
CA LEU A 51 8.88 13.41 -16.97
C LEU A 51 8.46 12.19 -16.14
N PHE A 52 7.17 12.07 -15.81
CA PHE A 52 6.62 10.91 -15.11
C PHE A 52 6.77 9.61 -15.92
N GLU A 53 6.46 9.64 -17.22
CA GLU A 53 6.65 8.50 -18.11
C GLU A 53 8.12 8.05 -18.11
N THR A 54 9.04 8.98 -18.39
CA THR A 54 10.46 8.67 -18.60
C THR A 54 11.22 8.37 -17.31
N LYS A 55 10.85 8.98 -16.19
CA LYS A 55 11.55 8.81 -14.90
C LYS A 55 10.95 7.75 -14.01
N ILE A 56 9.66 7.44 -14.16
CA ILE A 56 8.96 6.50 -13.29
C ILE A 56 8.48 5.28 -14.09
N LEU A 57 7.65 5.47 -15.12
CA LEU A 57 7.02 4.34 -15.80
C LEU A 57 7.98 3.50 -16.65
N ASP A 58 9.02 4.10 -17.24
CA ASP A 58 10.03 3.36 -18.00
C ASP A 58 10.84 2.39 -17.14
N HIS A 59 10.92 2.66 -15.84
CA HIS A 59 11.65 1.84 -14.87
C HIS A 59 10.78 0.79 -14.17
N PHE A 60 9.50 0.68 -14.55
CA PHE A 60 8.66 -0.41 -14.06
C PHE A 60 9.18 -1.74 -14.57
N HIS A 61 9.25 -2.72 -13.66
CA HIS A 61 9.53 -4.10 -14.03
C HIS A 61 8.53 -4.58 -15.09
N PRO A 62 8.95 -5.36 -16.12
CA PRO A 62 8.06 -5.87 -17.17
C PRO A 62 6.80 -6.55 -16.64
N TYR A 63 6.91 -7.25 -15.51
CA TYR A 63 5.79 -7.80 -14.75
C TYR A 63 4.62 -6.82 -14.53
N PHE A 64 4.93 -5.54 -14.28
CA PHE A 64 3.94 -4.49 -14.05
C PHE A 64 3.62 -3.67 -15.32
N ALA A 65 4.12 -4.04 -16.49
CA ALA A 65 3.86 -3.33 -17.74
C ALA A 65 2.35 -3.15 -18.03
N PRO A 66 1.47 -4.16 -17.80
CA PRO A 66 0.03 -3.99 -17.98
C PRO A 66 -0.59 -2.92 -17.08
N LEU A 67 0.03 -2.60 -15.93
CA LEU A 67 -0.45 -1.58 -15.00
C LEU A 67 0.01 -0.16 -15.36
N LYS A 68 0.92 0.02 -16.32
CA LYS A 68 1.45 1.36 -16.67
C LYS A 68 0.32 2.33 -17.03
N SER A 69 -0.71 1.87 -17.76
CA SER A 69 -1.85 2.73 -18.11
C SER A 69 -2.66 3.16 -16.89
N LEU A 70 -2.85 2.25 -15.93
CA LEU A 70 -3.56 2.54 -14.68
C LEU A 70 -2.79 3.60 -13.89
N VAL A 71 -1.48 3.40 -13.72
CA VAL A 71 -0.62 4.33 -12.96
C VAL A 71 -0.53 5.70 -13.63
N ARG A 72 -0.49 5.75 -14.96
CA ARG A 72 -0.54 6.99 -15.74
C ARG A 72 -1.82 7.79 -15.46
N GLU A 73 -2.98 7.14 -15.56
CA GLU A 73 -4.26 7.81 -15.31
C GLU A 73 -4.39 8.24 -13.85
N TRP A 74 -3.96 7.39 -12.91
CA TRP A 74 -3.95 7.74 -11.51
C TRP A 74 -3.07 8.97 -11.23
N TRP A 75 -1.89 9.04 -11.83
CA TRP A 75 -1.03 10.23 -11.72
C TRP A 75 -1.72 11.50 -12.24
N LYS A 76 -2.38 11.43 -13.40
CA LYS A 76 -3.16 12.57 -13.92
C LYS A 76 -4.25 12.99 -12.95
N THR A 77 -4.96 12.04 -12.35
CA THR A 77 -5.96 12.32 -11.33
C THR A 77 -5.34 13.04 -10.13
N LEU A 78 -4.16 12.61 -9.66
CA LEU A 78 -3.45 13.26 -8.54
C LEU A 78 -2.95 14.67 -8.88
N VAL A 79 -2.57 14.93 -10.13
CA VAL A 79 -2.19 16.28 -10.57
C VAL A 79 -3.42 17.19 -10.65
N HIS A 80 -4.56 16.69 -11.16
CA HIS A 80 -5.81 17.44 -11.18
C HIS A 80 -6.29 17.73 -9.75
N ALA A 81 -6.42 16.66 -8.96
CA ALA A 81 -6.06 16.54 -7.55
C ALA A 81 -5.53 17.81 -6.84
N TYR A 82 -4.28 18.04 -7.16
CA TYR A 82 -3.48 19.05 -6.53
C TYR A 82 -3.82 20.46 -7.03
N LYS A 83 -4.14 20.59 -8.32
CA LYS A 83 -4.42 21.87 -9.00
C LYS A 83 -5.80 22.43 -8.68
N PHE A 84 -6.82 21.59 -8.53
CA PHE A 84 -8.22 21.98 -8.46
C PHE A 84 -8.86 21.66 -7.11
N ARG A 85 -8.17 22.04 -6.03
CA ARG A 85 -8.63 21.87 -4.65
C ARG A 85 -10.07 22.35 -4.49
N GLY A 86 -11.01 21.42 -4.24
CA GLY A 86 -12.42 21.71 -3.95
C GLY A 86 -13.43 20.79 -4.64
N ASN A 87 -13.21 20.43 -5.91
CA ASN A 87 -14.15 19.58 -6.66
C ASN A 87 -13.93 18.07 -6.48
N GLU A 88 -12.80 17.67 -5.90
CA GLU A 88 -12.39 16.27 -5.80
C GLU A 88 -13.01 15.55 -4.61
N TYR A 89 -13.36 16.28 -3.56
CA TYR A 89 -13.78 15.70 -2.28
C TYR A 89 -15.02 14.82 -2.37
N TYR A 90 -15.89 15.04 -3.37
CA TYR A 90 -17.13 14.28 -3.50
C TYR A 90 -17.03 13.07 -4.42
N HIS A 91 -16.09 13.04 -5.37
CA HIS A 91 -16.08 12.05 -6.46
C HIS A 91 -14.73 11.38 -6.72
N ILE A 92 -13.68 11.75 -5.98
CA ILE A 92 -12.35 11.14 -6.17
C ILE A 92 -12.40 9.63 -5.94
N HIS A 93 -13.13 9.17 -4.91
CA HIS A 93 -13.27 7.75 -4.61
C HIS A 93 -13.96 6.99 -5.76
N ASP A 94 -15.09 7.49 -6.25
CA ASP A 94 -15.81 6.89 -7.39
C ASP A 94 -15.00 6.90 -8.68
N HIS A 95 -14.16 7.92 -8.87
CA HIS A 95 -13.26 8.00 -10.01
C HIS A 95 -12.15 6.95 -9.92
N ILE A 96 -11.49 6.82 -8.76
CA ILE A 96 -10.45 5.81 -8.54
C ILE A 96 -11.02 4.39 -8.65
N ILE A 97 -12.22 4.13 -8.11
CA ILE A 97 -12.90 2.84 -8.25
C ILE A 97 -13.11 2.49 -9.72
N ARG A 98 -13.70 3.40 -10.51
CA ARG A 98 -13.92 3.17 -11.95
C ARG A 98 -12.62 2.95 -12.71
N LEU A 99 -11.57 3.66 -12.33
CA LEU A 99 -10.25 3.49 -12.93
C LEU A 99 -9.67 2.09 -12.66
N LEU A 100 -9.83 1.59 -11.43
CA LEU A 100 -9.42 0.23 -11.05
C LEU A 100 -10.26 -0.84 -11.76
N GLU A 101 -11.58 -0.67 -11.79
CA GLU A 101 -12.49 -1.59 -12.50
C GLU A 101 -12.11 -1.70 -13.98
N THR A 102 -11.86 -0.55 -14.63
CA THR A 102 -11.41 -0.51 -16.03
C THR A 102 -10.09 -1.24 -16.22
N ALA A 103 -9.14 -1.08 -15.30
CA ALA A 103 -7.86 -1.77 -15.37
C ALA A 103 -8.03 -3.29 -15.20
N ILE A 104 -8.89 -3.74 -14.27
CA ILE A 104 -9.21 -5.15 -14.08
C ILE A 104 -9.83 -5.74 -15.35
N SER A 105 -10.86 -5.10 -15.91
CA SER A 105 -11.49 -5.59 -17.15
C SER A 105 -10.48 -5.73 -18.29
N ARG A 106 -9.57 -4.77 -18.46
CA ARG A 106 -8.49 -4.86 -19.47
C ARG A 106 -7.54 -6.03 -19.23
N LEU A 107 -7.24 -6.35 -17.97
CA LEU A 107 -6.39 -7.49 -17.62
C LEU A 107 -7.10 -8.83 -17.85
N GLU A 108 -8.43 -8.87 -17.69
CA GLU A 108 -9.24 -10.06 -17.95
C GLU A 108 -9.47 -10.30 -19.45
N GLU A 109 -9.59 -9.23 -20.24
CA GLU A 109 -9.82 -9.28 -21.70
C GLU A 109 -8.59 -9.72 -22.51
N ASP A 110 -7.37 -9.52 -22.00
CA ASP A 110 -6.14 -10.01 -22.61
C ASP A 110 -5.39 -11.00 -21.71
N PRO A 111 -5.79 -12.30 -21.72
CA PRO A 111 -5.10 -13.38 -21.02
C PRO A 111 -3.71 -13.70 -21.58
N THR A 112 -3.26 -13.03 -22.63
CA THR A 112 -1.91 -13.19 -23.17
C THR A 112 -0.96 -12.12 -22.63
N SER A 113 -1.51 -11.02 -22.09
CA SER A 113 -0.76 -9.92 -21.47
C SER A 113 -0.11 -10.29 -20.12
N TRP A 114 -0.44 -11.47 -19.56
CA TRP A 114 0.28 -12.09 -18.43
C TRP A 114 1.65 -12.63 -18.86
N ALA A 115 2.44 -11.84 -19.58
CA ALA A 115 3.72 -12.20 -20.18
C ALA A 115 4.74 -12.82 -19.21
N GLN A 116 4.42 -12.90 -17.92
CA GLN A 116 5.15 -13.65 -16.90
C GLN A 116 4.18 -14.36 -15.95
N LYS A 117 3.42 -15.35 -16.44
CA LYS A 117 2.63 -16.24 -15.57
C LYS A 117 3.49 -16.82 -14.44
N GLU A 118 4.75 -17.14 -14.74
CA GLU A 118 5.75 -17.58 -13.76
C GLU A 118 6.02 -16.55 -12.66
N ASP A 119 6.20 -15.26 -13.00
CA ASP A 119 6.37 -14.21 -11.97
C ASP A 119 5.07 -13.99 -11.17
N THR A 120 3.91 -14.17 -11.81
CA THR A 120 2.61 -14.13 -11.11
C THR A 120 2.51 -15.28 -10.12
N ASP A 121 2.81 -16.51 -10.55
CA ASP A 121 2.75 -17.71 -9.73
C ASP A 121 3.76 -17.61 -8.57
N ARG A 122 4.98 -17.11 -8.85
CA ARG A 122 6.01 -16.83 -7.84
C ARG A 122 5.55 -15.80 -6.82
N GLU A 123 4.91 -14.71 -7.23
CA GLU A 123 4.38 -13.71 -6.30
C GLU A 123 3.21 -14.26 -5.47
N VAL A 124 2.35 -15.10 -6.06
CA VAL A 124 1.27 -15.80 -5.35
C VAL A 124 1.84 -16.71 -4.27
N GLU A 125 2.86 -17.50 -4.60
CA GLU A 125 3.57 -18.37 -3.66
C GLU A 125 4.24 -17.55 -2.55
N ARG A 126 5.01 -16.51 -2.90
CA ARG A 126 5.66 -15.62 -1.94
C ARG A 126 4.64 -15.02 -0.95
N ARG A 127 3.46 -14.61 -1.43
CA ARG A 127 2.38 -14.09 -0.58
C ARG A 127 1.78 -15.17 0.32
N ALA A 128 1.60 -16.39 -0.17
CA ALA A 128 1.13 -17.51 0.63
C ALA A 128 2.09 -17.82 1.78
N THR A 129 3.39 -17.93 1.49
CA THR A 129 4.45 -18.14 2.49
C THR A 129 4.49 -17.01 3.51
N LEU A 130 4.40 -15.75 3.07
CA LEU A 130 4.41 -14.60 3.97
C LEU A 130 3.22 -14.62 4.95
N ARG A 131 2.01 -14.94 4.45
CA ARG A 131 0.81 -15.05 5.29
C ARG A 131 0.96 -16.16 6.31
N GLU A 132 1.47 -17.32 5.91
CA GLU A 132 1.67 -18.44 6.82
C GLU A 132 2.74 -18.13 7.89
N ASN A 133 3.86 -17.52 7.50
CA ASN A 133 4.88 -17.08 8.46
C ASN A 133 4.31 -16.06 9.45
N THR A 134 3.53 -15.09 8.97
CA THR A 134 2.88 -14.10 9.84
C THR A 134 1.91 -14.78 10.81
N ARG A 135 1.13 -15.76 10.34
CA ARG A 135 0.21 -16.53 11.17
C ARG A 135 0.95 -17.31 12.26
N GLN A 136 2.08 -17.92 11.93
CA GLN A 136 2.91 -18.66 12.88
C GLN A 136 3.55 -17.74 13.93
N GLU A 137 4.07 -16.57 13.54
CA GLU A 137 4.61 -15.59 14.48
C GLU A 137 3.54 -15.07 15.44
N LEU A 138 2.33 -14.76 14.94
CA LEU A 138 1.21 -14.38 15.79
C LEU A 138 0.80 -15.49 16.76
N HIS A 139 0.85 -16.75 16.30
CA HIS A 139 0.58 -17.89 17.18
C HIS A 139 1.64 -18.03 18.27
N LYS A 140 2.93 -17.92 17.93
CA LYS A 140 4.04 -17.95 18.90
C LYS A 140 3.92 -16.84 19.94
N LEU A 141 3.54 -15.62 19.54
CA LEU A 141 3.29 -14.51 20.49
C LEU A 141 2.11 -14.79 21.42
N ARG A 142 1.13 -15.57 20.97
CA ARG A 142 -0.06 -15.93 21.74
C ARG A 142 0.15 -17.14 22.66
N THR A 143 1.02 -18.08 22.29
CA THR A 143 1.34 -19.28 23.08
C THR A 143 2.64 -19.17 23.86
N GLY A 144 3.48 -18.18 23.56
CA GLY A 144 4.63 -17.79 24.36
C GLY A 144 4.14 -17.25 25.69
N SER A 145 4.18 -18.11 26.70
CA SER A 145 4.01 -17.77 28.10
C SER A 145 4.71 -16.45 28.41
N ALA A 146 4.00 -15.51 29.03
CA ALA A 146 4.65 -14.46 29.81
C ALA A 146 5.69 -15.13 30.72
N PRO A 147 6.90 -14.57 30.89
CA PRO A 147 7.76 -15.04 31.96
C PRO A 147 6.95 -14.91 33.25
N LEU A 148 6.72 -16.04 33.92
CA LEU A 148 6.35 -16.04 35.33
C LEU A 148 7.52 -15.34 36.03
N VAL A 149 7.33 -14.06 36.31
CA VAL A 149 8.18 -13.33 37.24
C VAL A 149 7.90 -13.97 38.59
N ASP A 150 8.82 -14.80 39.05
CA ASP A 150 8.82 -15.33 40.41
C ASP A 150 8.71 -14.15 41.38
N THR A 151 7.61 -14.15 42.11
CA THR A 151 7.38 -13.32 43.28
C THR A 151 8.34 -13.76 44.36
N ASP A 152 9.30 -12.92 44.72
CA ASP A 152 9.67 -12.64 46.11
C ASP A 152 10.73 -11.55 46.14
N THR A 153 10.34 -10.33 46.53
CA THR A 153 11.10 -9.43 47.41
C THR A 153 10.28 -8.15 47.64
N THR A 154 9.77 -8.07 48.88
CA THR A 154 9.33 -6.95 49.71
C THR A 154 9.45 -5.51 49.14
N SER A 155 8.28 -4.85 49.09
CA SER A 155 8.10 -3.40 48.86
C SER A 155 8.50 -2.56 50.09
N PRO A 156 8.81 -1.25 49.97
CA PRO A 156 7.71 -0.28 50.16
C PRO A 156 7.76 1.02 49.32
N ALA A 157 6.55 1.51 48.96
CA ALA A 157 6.07 2.92 48.88
C ALA A 157 6.86 3.95 48.02
N SER A 158 6.33 4.82 47.14
CA SER A 158 5.02 5.34 46.68
C SER A 158 5.33 6.39 45.55
N PRO A 159 4.40 7.21 45.01
CA PRO A 159 3.15 6.92 44.29
C PRO A 159 3.15 7.46 42.82
N LEU A 160 2.28 6.88 41.96
CA LEU A 160 1.92 7.40 40.63
C LEU A 160 0.95 8.61 40.72
N PRO A 161 0.96 9.55 39.75
CA PRO A 161 -0.23 10.29 39.38
C PRO A 161 -1.03 9.55 38.30
N SER A 162 -2.30 9.32 38.59
CA SER A 162 -3.31 8.68 37.75
C SER A 162 -3.54 9.39 36.41
N ALA A 163 -3.51 8.62 35.32
CA ALA A 163 -4.29 8.91 34.11
C ALA A 163 -5.17 7.70 33.83
N THR A 164 -6.47 7.88 34.07
CA THR A 164 -7.53 6.89 33.90
C THR A 164 -7.65 6.46 32.44
N LEU A 165 -7.21 5.25 32.11
CA LEU A 165 -7.63 4.54 30.89
C LEU A 165 -8.78 3.60 31.28
N GLN A 166 -10.00 3.97 30.89
CA GLN A 166 -11.15 3.08 30.94
C GLN A 166 -10.96 1.98 29.89
N ASN A 167 -10.62 0.78 30.36
CA ASN A 167 -10.71 -0.45 29.57
C ASN A 167 -12.18 -0.88 29.45
N SER A 168 -12.76 -0.74 28.26
CA SER A 168 -13.97 -1.49 27.88
C SER A 168 -13.55 -2.86 27.32
N PRO A 169 -14.23 -3.97 27.67
CA PRO A 169 -13.94 -5.27 27.07
C PRO A 169 -14.31 -5.26 25.58
N ALA A 170 -13.36 -5.63 24.73
CA ALA A 170 -13.56 -5.78 23.30
C ALA A 170 -14.55 -6.92 23.03
N SER A 171 -15.72 -6.57 22.47
CA SER A 171 -16.65 -7.53 21.89
C SER A 171 -16.01 -8.14 20.65
N SER A 172 -15.80 -9.46 20.66
CA SER A 172 -15.43 -10.24 19.48
C SER A 172 -16.66 -10.38 18.57
N ALA A 173 -16.90 -9.38 17.72
CA ALA A 173 -17.78 -9.50 16.57
C ALA A 173 -17.04 -8.97 15.35
N ALA A 174 -16.92 -9.82 14.32
CA ALA A 174 -16.38 -9.43 13.03
C ALA A 174 -17.16 -8.21 12.48
N PRO A 175 -16.50 -7.27 11.77
CA PRO A 175 -17.22 -6.21 11.10
C PRO A 175 -18.07 -6.80 9.98
N ASP A 176 -19.40 -6.79 10.15
CA ASP A 176 -20.35 -7.13 9.11
C ASP A 176 -20.16 -6.19 7.91
N SER A 177 -19.88 -6.78 6.75
CA SER A 177 -19.90 -6.09 5.46
C SER A 177 -21.26 -5.39 5.25
N PRO A 178 -21.30 -4.16 4.74
CA PRO A 178 -22.55 -3.44 4.54
C PRO A 178 -23.41 -4.16 3.49
N THR A 179 -24.46 -4.83 3.96
CA THR A 179 -25.45 -5.49 3.10
C THR A 179 -26.38 -4.43 2.52
N ARG A 180 -26.52 -4.42 1.19
CA ARG A 180 -27.34 -3.49 0.41
C ARG A 180 -28.81 -3.60 0.87
N ARG A 181 -29.43 -2.50 1.31
CA ARG A 181 -30.86 -2.48 1.66
C ARG A 181 -31.73 -2.77 0.43
N PRO A 182 -32.73 -3.67 0.51
CA PRO A 182 -33.65 -3.88 -0.60
C PRO A 182 -34.56 -2.66 -0.79
N VAL A 183 -34.57 -2.13 -2.01
CA VAL A 183 -35.46 -1.04 -2.43
C VAL A 183 -36.89 -1.59 -2.52
N LYS A 184 -37.80 -1.07 -1.69
CA LYS A 184 -39.24 -1.35 -1.79
C LYS A 184 -39.77 -0.77 -3.11
N ARG A 185 -40.01 -1.64 -4.10
CA ARG A 185 -40.82 -1.30 -5.28
C ARG A 185 -42.26 -0.99 -4.82
N ARG A 186 -42.66 0.28 -4.86
CA ARG A 186 -44.09 0.64 -4.79
C ARG A 186 -44.77 0.14 -6.06
N ARG A 187 -45.65 -0.85 -5.92
CA ARG A 187 -46.64 -1.20 -6.96
C ARG A 187 -47.55 0.01 -7.17
N LYS A 188 -47.64 0.50 -8.42
CA LYS A 188 -48.78 1.30 -8.86
C LYS A 188 -49.94 0.34 -9.08
N LEU A 189 -51.02 0.51 -8.33
CA LEU A 189 -52.32 -0.07 -8.66
C LEU A 189 -52.85 0.71 -9.87
N ALA A 190 -53.29 -0.03 -10.88
CA ALA A 190 -54.14 0.45 -11.95
C ALA A 190 -55.60 0.44 -11.48
#